data_AF-A0A199UTS3-F1
#
_entry.id   AF-A0A199UTS3-F1
#
_cell.length_a   1.000
_cell.length_b   1.000
_cell.length_c   1.000
_cell.angle_alpha   90.00
_cell.angle_beta   90.00
_cell.angle_gamma   90.00
#
_symmetry.space_group_name_H-M   'P 1'
#
loop_
_entity.id
_entity.type
_entity.pdbx_description
1 polymer ?
#
loop_
_entity_poly.entity_id
_entity_poly.type
_entity_poly.pdbx_seq_one_letter_code
_entity_poly.pdbx_strand_id
1 'polypeptide(L)'
;MAHTTGSKSYERLREDKGKGLSDKDFFELTHRKKNGDWVDTPSRQIMEQYEKEINDRQAEDASTDIDENEIFTEIVGQKRRGHIRGKLRRAQEIQAMRAQIEAEVEAKWEAKMKEITDKQRDMEIMMTNILKHLDGTTSSQPVDNEIQSSTI
;
A
#
# COMPACT_ATOMS: atom_id res chain seq x y z
N MET A 1 15.96 19.94 42.14
CA MET A 1 16.22 19.06 40.96
C MET A 1 15.41 19.63 39.81
N ALA A 2 16.04 20.29 38.84
CA ALA A 2 15.35 20.86 37.70
C ALA A 2 14.98 19.72 36.74
N HIS A 3 13.68 19.47 36.56
CA HIS A 3 13.17 18.53 35.57
C HIS A 3 13.44 19.12 34.18
N THR A 4 14.20 18.42 33.33
CA THR A 4 14.19 18.70 31.88
C THR A 4 12.87 18.16 31.34
N THR A 5 11.79 18.93 31.52
CA THR A 5 10.51 18.66 30.87
C THR A 5 10.78 18.56 29.37
N GLY A 6 10.67 17.33 28.86
CA GLY A 6 11.38 16.87 27.67
C GLY A 6 11.18 17.77 26.45
N SER A 7 12.28 18.39 26.02
CA SER A 7 12.38 18.96 24.67
C SER A 7 12.05 17.86 23.67
N LYS A 8 11.05 18.09 22.81
CA LYS A 8 10.74 17.16 21.71
C LYS A 8 12.02 16.95 20.88
N SER A 9 12.33 15.70 20.56
CA SER A 9 13.46 15.39 19.68
C SER A 9 13.23 16.01 18.29
N TYR A 10 14.31 16.32 17.58
CA TYR A 10 14.29 16.88 16.22
C TYR A 10 13.40 16.06 15.27
N GLU A 11 13.47 14.73 15.37
CA GLU A 11 12.68 13.82 14.55
C GLU A 11 11.17 13.90 14.86
N ARG A 12 10.81 14.08 16.14
CA ARG A 12 9.41 14.30 16.54
C ARG A 12 8.92 15.68 16.12
N LEU A 13 9.78 16.70 16.13
CA LEU A 13 9.47 18.02 15.56
C LEU A 13 9.27 17.95 14.05
N ARG A 14 10.02 17.09 13.33
CA ARG A 14 9.88 16.89 11.89
C ARG A 14 8.57 16.18 11.53
N GLU A 15 8.18 15.18 12.32
CA GLU A 15 6.88 14.51 12.17
C GLU A 15 5.71 15.48 12.44
N ASP A 16 5.82 16.31 13.49
CA ASP A 16 4.74 17.22 13.91
C ASP A 16 4.63 18.47 13.01
N LYS A 17 5.75 19.10 12.66
CA LYS A 17 5.80 20.42 12.00
C LYS A 17 6.50 20.42 10.64
N GLY A 18 7.29 19.41 10.33
CA GLY A 18 8.09 19.30 9.11
C GLY A 18 7.37 18.63 7.94
N LYS A 19 6.09 18.25 8.10
CA LYS A 19 5.37 17.51 7.07
C LYS A 19 5.07 18.40 5.87
N GLY A 20 5.66 18.07 4.72
CA GLY A 20 5.49 18.81 3.47
C GLY A 20 6.44 20.01 3.28
N LEU A 21 7.36 20.23 4.22
CA LEU A 21 8.44 21.21 4.09
C LEU A 21 9.68 20.55 3.48
N SER A 22 10.47 21.31 2.71
CA SER A 22 11.80 20.87 2.29
C SER A 22 12.72 20.74 3.51
N ASP A 23 13.82 19.97 3.38
CA ASP A 23 14.75 19.82 4.50
C ASP A 23 15.44 21.15 4.86
N LYS A 24 15.64 22.03 3.88
CA LYS A 24 16.08 23.42 4.07
C LYS A 24 15.07 24.24 4.89
N ASP A 25 13.81 24.29 4.46
CA ASP A 25 12.79 25.10 5.13
C ASP A 25 12.58 24.66 6.59
N PHE A 26 12.62 23.34 6.82
CA PHE A 26 12.54 22.79 8.17
C PHE A 26 13.76 23.15 9.02
N PHE A 27 14.96 23.20 8.42
CA PHE A 27 16.17 23.62 9.10
C PHE A 27 16.12 25.10 9.48
N GLU A 28 15.68 25.98 8.57
CA GLU A 28 15.48 27.41 8.87
C GLU A 28 14.46 27.60 9.99
N LEU A 29 13.34 26.89 9.96
CA LEU A 29 12.29 26.97 10.97
C LEU A 29 12.80 26.59 12.38
N THR A 30 13.73 25.64 12.46
CA THR A 30 14.24 25.11 13.72
C THR A 30 15.50 25.83 14.22
N HIS A 31 16.27 26.44 13.34
CA HIS A 31 17.55 27.11 13.65
C HIS A 31 17.49 28.63 13.49
N ARG A 32 16.30 29.21 13.30
CA ARG A 32 16.07 30.67 13.42
C ARG A 32 15.31 31.02 14.70
N LYS A 33 15.73 32.11 15.33
CA LYS A 33 15.05 32.75 16.45
C LYS A 33 13.80 33.49 15.96
N LYS A 34 12.90 33.84 16.89
CA LYS A 34 11.72 34.67 16.59
C LYS A 34 12.08 36.03 15.96
N ASN A 35 13.29 36.52 16.22
CA ASN A 35 13.79 37.80 15.70
C ASN A 35 14.37 37.68 14.28
N GLY A 36 14.41 36.47 13.69
CA GLY A 36 14.97 36.21 12.37
C GLY A 36 16.46 35.85 12.36
N ASP A 37 17.17 36.07 13.47
CA ASP A 37 18.58 35.69 13.62
C ASP A 37 18.77 34.17 13.75
N TRP A 38 19.94 33.68 13.33
CA TRP A 38 20.34 32.30 13.56
C TRP A 38 20.49 31.99 15.05
N VAL A 39 20.09 30.77 15.43
CA VAL A 39 20.25 30.25 16.79
C VAL A 39 21.73 30.16 17.15
N ASP A 40 22.57 29.71 16.21
CA ASP A 40 24.00 29.58 16.36
C ASP A 40 24.79 29.92 15.08
N THR A 41 26.10 30.11 15.23
CA THR A 41 27.01 30.40 14.10
C THR A 41 27.14 29.22 13.12
N PRO A 42 27.22 27.95 13.56
CA PRO A 42 27.29 26.81 12.65
C PRO A 42 26.08 26.69 11.71
N SER A 43 24.86 26.93 12.20
CA SER A 43 23.64 26.88 11.37
C SER A 43 23.65 27.96 10.30
N ARG A 44 24.17 29.14 10.64
CA ARG A 44 24.39 30.20 9.65
C ARG A 44 25.39 29.75 8.58
N GLN A 45 26.52 29.17 8.98
CA GLN A 45 27.56 28.71 8.05
C GLN A 45 27.06 27.60 7.11
N ILE A 46 26.26 26.66 7.62
CA ILE A 46 25.63 25.61 6.81
C ILE A 46 24.78 26.20 5.69
N MET A 47 24.00 27.24 6.01
CA MET A 47 23.10 27.87 5.04
C MET A 47 23.86 28.76 4.05
N GLU A 48 24.90 29.46 4.50
CA GLU A 48 25.83 30.18 3.63
C GLU A 48 26.52 29.22 2.64
N GLN A 49 26.93 28.04 3.10
CA GLN A 49 27.49 27.00 2.23
C GLN A 49 26.46 26.46 1.24
N TYR A 50 25.22 26.23 1.69
CA TYR A 50 24.13 25.76 0.83
C TYR A 50 23.81 26.73 -0.30
N GLU A 51 23.68 28.02 0.01
CA GLU A 51 23.45 29.05 -1.01
C GLU A 51 24.61 29.14 -2.00
N LYS A 52 25.84 29.01 -1.50
CA LYS A 52 27.02 28.99 -2.37
C LYS A 52 27.01 27.80 -3.32
N GLU A 53 26.73 26.60 -2.84
CA GLU A 53 26.77 25.38 -3.65
C GLU A 53 25.64 25.35 -4.71
N ILE A 54 24.47 25.91 -4.39
CA ILE A 54 23.41 26.12 -5.39
C ILE A 54 23.88 27.08 -6.48
N ASN A 55 24.45 28.22 -6.09
CA ASN A 55 24.92 29.20 -7.06
C ASN A 55 26.04 28.65 -7.94
N ASP A 56 26.97 27.91 -7.37
CA ASP A 56 28.08 27.29 -8.11
C ASP A 56 27.53 26.27 -9.13
N ARG A 57 26.58 25.40 -8.74
CA ARG A 57 25.95 24.42 -9.65
C ARG A 57 25.06 25.06 -10.73
N GLN A 58 24.32 26.12 -10.38
CA GLN A 58 23.53 26.89 -11.35
C GLN A 58 24.42 27.64 -12.36
N ALA A 59 25.60 28.08 -11.93
CA ALA A 59 26.57 28.76 -12.79
C ALA A 59 27.30 27.78 -13.73
N GLU A 60 27.54 26.54 -13.30
CA GLU A 60 28.18 25.51 -14.11
C GLU A 60 27.26 24.97 -15.21
N ASP A 61 25.98 24.73 -14.91
CA ASP A 61 25.04 24.21 -15.90
C ASP A 61 23.60 24.68 -15.61
N ALA A 62 23.20 25.78 -16.22
CA ALA A 62 21.88 26.40 -16.02
C ALA A 62 20.69 25.54 -16.53
N SER A 63 20.96 24.38 -17.15
CA SER A 63 19.96 23.45 -17.66
C SER A 63 19.74 22.21 -16.78
N THR A 64 20.55 22.00 -15.73
CA THR A 64 20.36 20.85 -14.84
C THR A 64 19.29 21.15 -13.79
N ASP A 65 18.36 20.22 -13.62
CA ASP A 65 17.42 20.21 -12.51
C ASP A 65 18.21 19.92 -11.22
N ILE A 66 18.42 20.94 -10.40
CA ILE A 66 19.23 20.83 -9.19
C ILE A 66 18.33 20.32 -8.06
N ASP A 67 18.61 19.10 -7.57
CA ASP A 67 17.93 18.59 -6.37
C ASP A 67 18.47 19.29 -5.12
N GLU A 68 17.76 20.35 -4.71
CA GLU A 68 18.04 21.12 -3.51
C GLU A 68 18.16 20.26 -2.24
N ASN A 69 17.42 19.14 -2.13
CA ASN A 69 17.50 18.28 -0.95
C ASN A 69 18.77 17.43 -0.95
N GLU A 70 19.28 17.06 -2.12
CA GLU A 70 20.55 16.35 -2.27
C GLU A 70 21.71 17.24 -1.79
N ILE A 71 21.75 18.50 -2.25
CA ILE A 71 22.75 19.50 -1.83
C ILE A 71 22.71 19.70 -0.33
N PHE A 72 21.51 19.89 0.22
CA PHE A 72 21.34 20.10 1.64
C PHE A 72 21.83 18.89 2.47
N THR A 73 21.57 17.68 1.98
CA THR A 73 22.01 16.44 2.63
C THR A 73 23.53 16.24 2.55
N GLU A 74 24.17 16.71 1.47
CA GLU A 74 25.61 16.70 1.31
C GLU A 74 26.30 17.61 2.33
N ILE A 75 25.77 18.83 2.52
CA ILE A 75 26.36 19.85 3.40
C ILE A 75 26.13 19.56 4.88
N VAL A 76 24.90 19.23 5.26
CA VAL A 76 24.55 18.90 6.65
C VAL A 76 25.07 17.50 7.03
N GLY A 77 25.40 16.69 6.03
CA GLY A 77 25.75 15.30 6.15
C GLY A 77 24.52 14.39 6.17
N GLN A 78 24.70 13.15 5.71
CA GLN A 78 23.66 12.14 5.77
C GLN A 78 23.07 12.05 7.18
N LYS A 79 21.74 12.12 7.28
CA LYS A 79 20.99 11.78 8.50
C LYS A 79 21.48 10.41 8.97
N ARG A 80 22.39 10.39 9.94
CA ARG A 80 22.72 9.20 10.71
C ARG A 80 21.45 8.88 11.49
N ARG A 81 20.57 8.07 10.90
CA ARG A 81 19.40 7.52 11.57
C ARG A 81 19.92 6.71 12.74
N GLY A 82 20.05 7.36 13.90
CA GLY A 82 20.29 6.68 15.16
C GLY A 82 19.26 5.57 15.24
N HIS A 83 19.70 4.33 15.40
CA HIS A 83 18.85 3.15 15.34
C HIS A 83 17.76 3.27 16.42
N ILE A 84 16.56 3.76 16.04
CA ILE A 84 15.43 3.88 16.97
C ILE A 84 14.90 2.47 17.21
N ARG A 85 15.48 1.81 18.22
CA ARG A 85 15.21 0.42 18.64
C ARG A 85 13.73 0.12 18.95
N GLY A 86 12.86 1.14 18.96
CA GLY A 86 11.40 1.01 19.18
C GLY A 86 10.52 1.06 17.91
N LYS A 87 10.96 1.65 16.79
CA LYS A 87 10.10 1.78 15.58
C LYS A 87 10.03 0.48 14.76
N LEU A 88 11.06 -0.35 14.83
CA LEU A 88 11.13 -1.62 14.09
C LEU A 88 10.03 -2.60 14.53
N ARG A 89 9.78 -2.69 15.83
CA ARG A 89 8.80 -3.62 16.41
C ARG A 89 7.37 -3.29 15.96
N ARG A 90 6.98 -2.01 15.95
CA ARG A 90 5.66 -1.58 15.49
C ARG A 90 5.48 -1.77 13.99
N ALA A 91 6.53 -1.58 13.19
CA ALA A 91 6.49 -1.86 11.76
C ALA A 91 6.34 -3.36 11.48
N GLN A 92 7.03 -4.21 12.23
CA GLN A 92 6.89 -5.68 12.17
C GLN A 92 5.49 -6.12 12.57
N GLU A 93 4.92 -5.54 13.64
CA GLU A 93 3.53 -5.82 14.07
C GLU A 93 2.51 -5.42 12.99
N ILE A 94 2.70 -4.27 12.33
CA ILE A 94 1.82 -3.82 11.22
C ILE A 94 1.96 -4.74 9.99
N GLN A 95 3.16 -5.19 9.66
CA GLN A 95 3.38 -6.14 8.55
C GLN A 95 2.75 -7.50 8.84
N ALA A 96 2.89 -8.01 10.07
CA ALA A 96 2.26 -9.26 10.48
C ALA A 96 0.73 -9.18 10.44
N MET A 97 0.16 -8.05 10.87
CA MET A 97 -1.29 -7.82 10.80
C MET A 97 -1.80 -7.74 9.35
N ARG A 98 -1.04 -7.11 8.44
CA ARG A 98 -1.40 -7.08 7.00
C ARG A 98 -1.40 -8.47 6.39
N ALA A 99 -0.39 -9.28 6.68
CA ALA A 99 -0.32 -10.66 6.19
C ALA A 99 -1.48 -11.52 6.69
N GLN A 100 -1.93 -11.33 7.93
CA GLN A 100 -3.13 -12.02 8.44
C GLN A 100 -4.40 -11.60 7.70
N ILE A 101 -4.56 -10.30 7.46
CA ILE A 101 -5.72 -9.78 6.71
C ILE A 101 -5.73 -10.32 5.28
N GLU A 102 -4.58 -10.35 4.60
CA GLU A 102 -4.46 -10.90 3.25
C GLU A 102 -4.81 -12.39 3.21
N ALA A 103 -4.28 -13.19 4.14
CA ALA A 103 -4.58 -14.62 4.23
C ALA A 103 -6.07 -14.90 4.52
N GLU A 104 -6.71 -14.09 5.36
CA GLU A 104 -8.15 -14.23 5.61
C GLU A 104 -9.00 -13.88 4.38
N VAL A 105 -8.59 -12.84 3.63
CA VAL A 105 -9.27 -12.46 2.39
C VAL A 105 -9.12 -13.55 1.33
N GLU A 106 -7.92 -14.12 1.19
CA GLU A 106 -7.63 -15.20 0.25
C GLU A 106 -8.39 -16.47 0.61
N ALA A 107 -8.39 -16.89 1.88
CA ALA A 107 -9.16 -18.04 2.34
C ALA A 107 -10.68 -17.87 2.11
N LYS A 108 -11.21 -16.65 2.34
CA LYS A 108 -12.61 -16.34 2.02
C LYS A 108 -12.90 -16.37 0.52
N TRP A 109 -11.95 -15.91 -0.29
CA TRP A 109 -12.07 -15.97 -1.74
C TRP A 109 -12.08 -17.40 -2.25
N GLU A 110 -11.16 -18.25 -1.78
CA GLU A 110 -11.10 -19.67 -2.13
C GLU A 110 -12.35 -20.43 -1.71
N ALA A 111 -12.83 -20.21 -0.48
CA ALA A 111 -14.07 -20.84 0.00
C ALA A 111 -15.27 -20.47 -0.87
N LYS A 112 -15.37 -19.19 -1.29
CA LYS A 112 -16.44 -18.71 -2.15
C LYS A 112 -16.34 -19.27 -3.57
N MET A 113 -15.13 -19.40 -4.10
CA MET A 113 -14.92 -20.03 -5.41
C MET A 113 -15.31 -21.50 -5.39
N LYS A 114 -14.98 -22.22 -4.32
CA LYS A 114 -15.39 -23.63 -4.14
C LYS A 114 -16.91 -23.78 -4.08
N GLU A 115 -17.59 -22.88 -3.35
CA GLU A 115 -19.05 -22.87 -3.30
C GLU A 115 -19.68 -22.67 -4.69
N ILE A 116 -19.10 -21.80 -5.51
CA ILE A 116 -19.56 -21.57 -6.89
C ILE A 116 -19.36 -22.84 -7.74
N THR A 117 -18.20 -23.49 -7.64
CA THR A 117 -17.94 -24.71 -8.40
C THR A 117 -18.82 -25.88 -7.98
N ASP A 118 -19.10 -26.02 -6.68
CA ASP A 118 -19.99 -27.07 -6.18
C ASP A 118 -21.43 -26.84 -6.68
N LYS A 119 -21.91 -25.59 -6.67
CA LYS A 119 -23.22 -25.23 -7.24
C LYS A 119 -23.32 -25.50 -8.76
N GLN A 120 -22.24 -25.27 -9.51
CA GLN A 120 -22.20 -25.59 -10.94
C GLN A 120 -22.28 -27.12 -11.17
N ARG A 121 -21.57 -27.91 -10.37
CA ARG A 121 -21.59 -29.37 -10.44
C ARG A 121 -22.98 -29.94 -10.12
N ASP A 122 -23.64 -29.43 -9.09
CA ASP A 122 -25.00 -29.85 -8.74
C ASP A 122 -26.01 -29.54 -9.85
N MET A 123 -25.85 -28.40 -10.53
CA MET A 123 -26.67 -28.03 -11.68
C MET A 123 -26.45 -28.95 -12.89
N GLU A 124 -25.20 -29.34 -13.15
CA GLU A 124 -24.84 -30.32 -14.18
C GLU A 124 -25.44 -31.70 -13.90
N ILE A 125 -25.38 -32.15 -12.64
CA ILE A 125 -25.99 -33.40 -12.19
C ILE A 125 -27.52 -33.34 -12.35
N MET A 126 -28.15 -32.21 -12.02
CA MET A 126 -29.58 -32.02 -12.21
C MET A 126 -29.97 -32.04 -13.69
N MET A 127 -29.24 -31.32 -14.56
CA MET A 127 -29.48 -31.33 -16.01
C MET A 127 -29.33 -32.71 -16.63
N THR A 128 -28.30 -33.47 -16.25
CA THR A 128 -28.09 -34.83 -16.77
C THR A 128 -29.18 -35.80 -16.32
N ASN A 129 -29.70 -35.67 -15.10
CA ASN A 129 -30.83 -36.47 -14.63
C ASN A 129 -32.15 -36.12 -15.35
N ILE A 130 -32.40 -34.83 -15.64
CA ILE A 130 -33.55 -34.39 -16.42
C ILE A 130 -33.48 -34.95 -17.85
N LEU A 131 -32.32 -34.89 -18.49
CA LEU A 131 -32.11 -35.43 -19.84
C LEU A 131 -32.34 -36.95 -19.88
N LYS A 132 -31.87 -37.70 -18.88
CA LYS A 132 -32.13 -39.15 -18.77
C LYS A 132 -33.60 -39.51 -18.61
N HIS A 133 -34.41 -38.65 -18.00
CA HIS A 133 -35.86 -38.88 -17.89
C HIS A 133 -36.63 -38.51 -19.16
N LEU A 134 -36.07 -37.64 -20.01
CA LEU A 134 -36.65 -37.32 -21.32
C LEU A 134 -36.42 -38.45 -22.34
N ASP A 135 -35.26 -39.09 -22.35
CA ASP A 135 -34.97 -40.23 -23.24
C ASP A 135 -35.72 -41.53 -22.86
N GLY A 136 -36.29 -41.60 -21.66
CA GLY A 136 -37.04 -42.77 -21.16
C GLY A 136 -38.54 -42.80 -21.50
N THR A 137 -39.08 -41.80 -22.22
CA THR A 137 -40.53 -41.68 -22.49
C THR A 137 -40.96 -42.06 -23.92
N THR A 138 -40.15 -42.80 -24.66
CA THR A 138 -40.61 -43.55 -25.86
C THR A 138 -41.01 -44.99 -25.51
N SER A 139 -41.82 -45.17 -24.46
CA SER A 139 -42.61 -46.40 -24.31
C SER A 139 -43.99 -46.16 -24.96
N SER A 140 -44.04 -46.28 -26.29
CA SER A 140 -45.30 -46.39 -27.01
C SER A 140 -45.62 -47.87 -27.17
N GLN A 141 -46.77 -48.26 -26.65
CA GLN A 141 -47.31 -49.61 -26.58
C GLN A 141 -47.37 -50.30 -27.95
N PRO A 142 -47.33 -51.66 -28.00
CA PRO A 142 -47.71 -52.38 -29.21
C PRO A 142 -49.19 -52.14 -29.49
N VAL A 143 -49.50 -51.63 -30.68
CA VAL A 143 -50.87 -51.50 -31.17
C VAL A 143 -51.24 -52.86 -31.78
N ASP A 144 -51.90 -53.71 -31.00
CA ASP A 144 -52.53 -54.93 -31.50
C ASP A 144 -53.71 -54.52 -32.39
N ASN A 145 -53.50 -54.54 -33.70
CA ASN A 145 -54.52 -54.24 -34.69
C ASN A 145 -55.13 -55.57 -35.18
N GLU A 146 -56.08 -56.12 -34.42
CA GLU A 146 -56.95 -57.19 -34.90
C GLU A 146 -57.88 -56.62 -35.99
N ILE A 147 -57.53 -56.84 -37.25
CA ILE A 147 -58.45 -56.66 -38.37
C ILE A 147 -59.43 -57.83 -38.34
N GLN A 148 -60.56 -57.63 -37.68
CA GLN A 148 -61.76 -58.42 -37.95
C GLN A 148 -62.33 -58.02 -39.31
N SER A 149 -61.93 -58.73 -40.36
CA SER A 149 -62.68 -58.75 -41.62
C SER A 149 -63.71 -59.89 -41.55
N SER A 150 -64.97 -59.50 -41.34
CA SER A 150 -66.15 -60.29 -41.70
C SER A 150 -67.02 -59.43 -42.62
N THR A 151 -67.77 -60.08 -43.51
CA THR A 151 -68.76 -59.56 -44.50
C THR A 151 -68.17 -59.53 -45.93
N ILE A 152 -68.66 -60.21 -46.98
CA ILE A 152 -69.81 -61.12 -47.28
C ILE A 152 -69.34 -62.09 -48.37
#